data_AF-A0A4R5NAP3-F1
#
_entry.id   AF-A0A4R5NAP3-F1
#
_cell.length_a   1.000
_cell.length_b   1.000
_cell.length_c   1.000
_cell.angle_alpha   90.00
_cell.angle_beta   90.00
_cell.angle_gamma   90.00
#
_symmetry.space_group_name_H-M   'P 1'
#
loop_
_entity.id
_entity.type
_entity.pdbx_description
1 polymer ?
#
loop_
_entity_poly.entity_id
_entity_poly.type
_entity_poly.pdbx_seq_one_letter_code
_entity_poly.pdbx_strand_id
1 'polypeptide(L)' 'MRKKNQNFSVDLVEQDQQLQVLVDGEMIGYIEKSARGFNGVFGKQTVINQAKSQDQALQEILASYNLYA' A
#
# COMPACT_ATOMS: atom_id res chain seq x y z
N MET A 1 -2.22 12.99 -25.25
CA MET A 1 -2.65 12.47 -23.93
C MET A 1 -1.89 11.18 -23.66
N ARG A 2 -0.89 11.19 -22.77
CA ARG A 2 -0.10 10.00 -22.43
C ARG A 2 -0.82 9.23 -21.34
N LYS A 3 -1.48 8.13 -21.70
CA LYS A 3 -1.92 7.10 -20.74
C LYS A 3 -0.68 6.27 -20.41
N LYS A 4 -0.04 6.55 -19.28
CA LYS A 4 1.09 5.74 -18.77
C LYS A 4 0.46 4.46 -18.24
N ASN A 5 0.43 3.40 -19.05
CA ASN A 5 0.15 2.04 -18.57
C ASN A 5 1.33 1.66 -17.68
N GLN A 6 1.25 1.97 -16.39
CA GLN A 6 2.24 1.53 -15.41
C GLN A 6 1.93 0.06 -15.11
N ASN A 7 2.47 -0.86 -15.92
CA ASN A 7 2.54 -2.26 -15.54
C ASN A 7 3.64 -2.37 -14.49
N PHE A 8 3.28 -2.18 -13.23
CA PHE A 8 4.13 -2.50 -12.10
C PHE A 8 3.63 -3.78 -11.45
N SER A 9 4.55 -4.61 -10.97
CA SER A 9 4.21 -5.81 -10.21
C SER A 9 4.01 -5.42 -8.75
N VAL A 10 2.93 -5.92 -8.13
CA VAL A 10 2.66 -5.71 -6.71
C VAL A 10 2.83 -7.03 -6.00
N ASP A 11 3.77 -7.07 -5.05
CA ASP A 11 3.98 -8.22 -4.18
C ASP A 11 3.58 -7.85 -2.75
N LEU A 12 2.95 -8.81 -2.06
CA LEU A 12 2.53 -8.68 -0.67
C LEU A 12 3.27 -9.71 0.17
N VAL A 13 4.02 -9.25 1.17
CA VAL A 13 4.85 -10.11 2.03
C VAL A 13 4.42 -9.92 3.48
N GLU A 14 3.95 -10.99 4.13
CA GLU A 14 3.68 -10.97 5.56
C GLU A 14 4.98 -11.07 6.36
N GLN A 15 5.26 -10.05 7.17
CA GLN A 15 6.41 -10.03 8.07
C GLN A 15 6.04 -9.28 9.35
N ASP A 16 6.40 -9.83 10.51
CA ASP A 16 6.25 -9.18 11.82
C ASP A 16 4.84 -8.62 12.10
N GLN A 17 3.79 -9.37 11.70
CA GLN A 17 2.36 -8.99 11.83
C GLN A 17 1.91 -7.82 10.95
N GLN A 18 2.73 -7.43 9.98
CA GLN A 18 2.42 -6.45 8.95
C GLN A 18 2.46 -7.09 7.57
N LEU A 19 1.67 -6.58 6.65
CA LEU A 19 1.67 -6.98 5.24
C LEU A 19 2.42 -5.91 4.46
N GLN A 20 3.67 -6.18 4.12
CA GLN A 20 4.51 -5.26 3.35
C GLN A 20 4.01 -5.21 1.91
N VAL A 21 3.98 -4.00 1.35
CA VAL A 21 3.60 -3.74 -0.03
C VAL A 21 4.86 -3.40 -0.81
N LEU A 22 5.21 -4.29 -1.75
CA LEU A 22 6.35 -4.11 -2.63
C LEU A 22 5.85 -3.81 -4.04
N VAL A 23 6.49 -2.85 -4.71
CA VAL A 23 6.27 -2.55 -6.11
C VAL A 23 7.59 -2.77 -6.85
N ASP A 24 7.57 -3.64 -7.87
CA ASP A 24 8.75 -4.06 -8.63
C ASP A 24 9.91 -4.55 -7.73
N GLY A 25 9.57 -5.19 -6.61
CA GLY A 25 10.52 -5.69 -5.62
C GLY A 25 11.02 -4.67 -4.60
N GLU A 26 10.61 -3.40 -4.69
CA GLU A 26 10.93 -2.36 -3.71
C GLU A 26 9.78 -2.16 -2.71
N MET A 27 10.07 -2.20 -1.41
CA MET A 27 9.07 -1.89 -0.39
C MET A 27 8.68 -0.41 -0.48
N ILE A 28 7.41 -0.15 -0.79
CA ILE A 28 6.85 1.20 -0.83
C ILE A 28 6.04 1.53 0.42
N GLY A 29 5.64 0.52 1.20
CA GLY A 29 4.72 0.70 2.31
C GLY A 29 4.37 -0.61 3.00
N TYR A 30 3.44 -0.52 3.94
CA TYR A 30 2.93 -1.67 4.66
C TYR A 30 1.48 -1.44 5.11
N ILE A 31 0.78 -2.54 5.33
CA ILE A 31 -0.55 -2.59 5.89
C ILE A 31 -0.46 -3.28 7.24
N GLU A 32 -0.99 -2.65 8.27
CA GLU A 32 -1.05 -3.23 9.61
C GLU A 32 -2.49 -3.31 10.08
N LYS A 33 -2.79 -4.33 10.88
CA LYS A 33 -4.12 -4.47 11.49
C LYS A 33 -4.21 -3.55 12.71
N SER A 34 -5.26 -2.74 12.76
CA SER A 34 -5.55 -1.85 13.89
C SER A 34 -6.83 -2.28 14.60
N ALA A 35 -7.08 -1.73 15.79
CA ALA A 35 -8.30 -2.02 16.56
C ALA A 35 -9.61 -1.69 15.83
N ARG A 36 -9.55 -0.86 14.77
CA ARG A 36 -10.71 -0.38 14.00
C ARG A 36 -10.70 -0.80 12.53
N GLY A 37 -9.80 -1.70 12.13
CA GLY A 37 -9.68 -2.16 10.74
C GLY A 37 -8.23 -2.34 10.33
N PHE A 38 -7.83 -1.69 9.24
CA PHE A 38 -6.45 -1.73 8.73
C PHE A 38 -5.91 -0.31 8.53
N ASN A 39 -4.63 -0.13 8.84
CA ASN A 39 -3.91 1.08 8.49
C ASN A 39 -3.05 0.79 7.26
N GLY A 40 -3.07 1.70 6.29
CA GLY A 40 -2.17 1.67 5.14
C GLY A 40 -1.14 2.79 5.29
N VAL A 41 0.14 2.42 5.22
CA VAL A 41 1.27 3.34 5.31
C VAL A 41 2.04 3.31 4.00
N PHE A 42 2.31 4.50 3.45
CA PHE A 42 3.16 4.70 2.28
C PHE A 42 4.45 5.41 2.72
N GLY A 43 5.59 4.75 2.55
CA GLY A 43 6.88 5.17 3.11
C GLY A 43 6.81 5.30 4.63
N LYS A 44 6.65 6.53 5.13
CA LYS A 44 6.47 6.86 6.56
C LYS A 44 5.14 7.55 6.87
N GLN A 45 4.31 7.77 5.86
CA GLN A 45 3.06 8.50 5.98
C GLN A 45 1.89 7.53 6.01
N THR A 46 1.04 7.65 7.03
CA THR A 46 -0.23 6.93 7.04
C THR A 46 -1.20 7.56 6.06
N VAL A 47 -1.57 6.82 5.02
CA VAL A 47 -2.49 7.27 3.97
C VAL A 47 -3.94 6.91 4.30
N ILE A 48 -4.14 5.87 5.11
CA ILE A 48 -5.45 5.50 5.67
C ILE A 48 -5.30 4.84 7.04
N ASN A 49 -6.16 5.21 8.00
CA ASN A 49 -6.08 4.77 9.40
C ASN A 49 -7.23 3.83 9.84
N GLN A 50 -8.21 3.59 8.96
CA GLN A 50 -9.44 2.83 9.27
C GLN A 50 -10.00 2.18 8.00
N ALA A 51 -9.16 1.53 7.21
CA ALA A 51 -9.61 0.78 6.06
C ALA A 51 -10.47 -0.41 6.53
N LYS A 52 -11.59 -0.64 5.85
CA LYS A 52 -12.54 -1.73 6.16
C LYS A 52 -11.99 -3.10 5.76
N SER A 53 -11.03 -3.14 4.85
CA SER A 53 -10.34 -4.34 4.38
C SER A 53 -8.87 -4.03 4.06
N GLN A 54 -8.06 -5.10 3.98
CA GLN A 54 -6.68 -5.00 3.49
C GLN A 54 -6.63 -4.44 2.06
N ASP A 55 -7.54 -4.88 1.18
CA ASP A 55 -7.62 -4.38 -0.20
C ASP A 55 -7.82 -2.87 -0.27
N GLN A 56 -8.66 -2.31 0.61
CA GLN A 56 -8.86 -0.87 0.67
C GLN A 56 -7.58 -0.16 1.12
N ALA A 57 -6.88 -0.69 2.12
CA ALA A 57 -5.59 -0.12 2.54
C ALA A 57 -4.55 -0.18 1.42
N LEU A 58 -4.50 -1.29 0.69
CA LEU A 58 -3.62 -1.48 -0.46
C LEU A 58 -3.92 -0.47 -1.58
N GLN A 59 -5.19 -0.27 -1.92
CA GLN A 59 -5.58 0.68 -2.96
C GLN A 59 -5.12 2.11 -2.64
N GLU A 60 -5.23 2.56 -1.39
CA GLU A 60 -4.76 3.89 -0.97
C GLU A 60 -3.23 4.02 -1.01
N ILE A 61 -2.50 2.96 -0.65
CA ILE A 61 -1.03 2.92 -0.78
C ILE A 61 -0.63 3.00 -2.26
N LEU A 62 -1.26 2.22 -3.14
CA LEU A 62 -0.96 2.24 -4.57
C LEU A 62 -1.41 3.53 -5.26
N ALA A 63 -2.51 4.14 -4.80
CA ALA A 63 -2.93 5.46 -5.29
C ALA A 63 -1.91 6.53 -4.92
N SER A 64 -1.39 6.47 -3.68
CA SER A 64 -0.33 7.38 -3.22
C SER A 64 0.97 7.17 -3.99
N TYR A 65 1.37 5.92 -4.23
CA TYR A 65 2.49 5.60 -5.10
C TYR A 65 2.32 6.19 -6.50
N ASN A 66 1.17 5.98 -7.16
CA ASN A 66 0.92 6.53 -8.50
C ASN A 66 0.95 8.08 -8.57
N LEU A 67 0.70 8.77 -7.46
CA LEU A 67 0.72 10.23 -7.38
C LEU A 67 2.12 10.79 -7.12
N TYR A 68 2.97 10.06 -6.39
CA TYR A 68 4.26 10.55 -5.88
C TYR A 68 5.49 9.78 -6.39
N ALA A 69 5.32 8.70 -7.15
CA ALA A 69 6.39 7.90 -7.77
C ALA A 69 6.84 8.41 -9.14
#